data_AF-A0A380FBX2-F1
#
_entry.id   AF-A0A380FBX2-F1
#
_cell.length_a   1.000
_cell.length_b   1.000
_cell.length_c   1.000
_cell.angle_alpha   90.00
_cell.angle_beta   90.00
_cell.angle_gamma   90.00
#
_symmetry.space_group_name_H-M   'P 1'
#
loop_
_entity.id
_entity.type
_entity.pdbx_description
1 polymer ?
#
loop_
_entity_poly.entity_id
_entity_poly.type
_entity_poly.pdbx_seq_one_letter_code
_entity_poly.pdbx_strand_id
1 'polypeptide(L)'
;MDVAITIASGMHEILRRTPDISMTRWALAGRNIGQDIMGTMTNILLFSYLSGSLAMLLIYLKNGNTITYTISMNWSLEISRAITGGIGIVLTIPITIVLMQLWFKLRGAK
;
A
#
# COMPACT_ATOMS: atom_id res chain seq x y z
N MET A 1 -0.87 2.02 -5.52
CA MET A 1 -0.30 2.87 -6.59
C MET A 1 0.80 3.76 -6.03
N ASP A 2 0.50 4.68 -5.13
CA ASP A 2 1.45 5.66 -4.59
C ASP A 2 2.67 5.01 -3.87
N VAL A 3 2.44 3.95 -3.10
CA VAL A 3 3.52 3.14 -2.46
C VAL A 3 4.56 2.66 -3.47
N ALA A 4 4.11 2.13 -4.62
CA ALA A 4 4.99 1.58 -5.64
C ALA A 4 5.80 2.69 -6.33
N ILE A 5 5.18 3.85 -6.57
CA ILE A 5 5.85 5.00 -7.19
C ILE A 5 6.95 5.53 -6.26
N THR A 6 6.66 5.71 -4.98
CA THR A 6 7.63 6.20 -3.99
C THR A 6 8.81 5.25 -3.80
N ILE A 7 8.55 3.94 -3.73
CA ILE A 7 9.62 2.93 -3.66
C ILE A 7 10.45 2.95 -4.94
N ALA A 8 9.80 2.96 -6.11
CA ALA A 8 10.49 2.93 -7.39
C ALA A 8 11.35 4.20 -7.62
N SER A 9 10.81 5.38 -7.32
CA SER A 9 11.55 6.64 -7.46
C SER A 9 12.71 6.71 -6.46
N GLY A 10 12.50 6.31 -5.20
CA GLY A 10 13.56 6.26 -4.19
C GLY A 10 14.67 5.28 -4.55
N MET A 11 14.31 4.08 -5.03
CA MET A 11 15.29 3.11 -5.55
C MET A 11 16.06 3.65 -6.76
N HIS A 12 15.38 4.34 -7.68
CA HIS A 12 16.04 4.96 -8.84
C HIS A 12 17.00 6.08 -8.42
N GLU A 13 16.65 6.89 -7.43
CA GLU A 13 17.51 7.94 -6.92
C GLU A 13 18.76 7.39 -6.22
N ILE A 14 18.61 6.33 -5.41
CA ILE A 14 19.75 5.64 -4.78
C ILE A 14 20.75 5.17 -5.84
N LEU A 15 20.25 4.57 -6.92
CA LEU A 15 21.12 4.10 -8.00
C LEU A 15 21.80 5.25 -8.74
N ARG A 16 21.09 6.36 -8.98
CA ARG A 16 21.68 7.55 -9.61
C ARG A 16 22.80 8.16 -8.76
N ARG A 17 22.68 8.16 -7.44
CA ARG A 17 23.71 8.71 -6.54
C ARG A 17 24.85 7.74 -6.26
N THR A 18 24.59 6.44 -6.32
CA THR A 18 25.60 5.41 -6.06
C THR A 18 25.49 4.31 -7.12
N PRO A 19 26.11 4.51 -8.31
CA PRO A 19 26.03 3.54 -9.41
C PRO A 19 26.65 2.19 -9.07
N ASP A 20 27.65 2.18 -8.18
CA ASP A 20 28.43 1.01 -7.77
C ASP A 20 27.79 0.20 -6.61
N ILE A 21 26.51 0.43 -6.33
CA ILE A 21 25.80 -0.24 -5.24
C ILE A 21 25.55 -1.72 -5.57
N SER A 22 25.82 -2.61 -4.60
CA SER A 22 25.47 -4.02 -4.77
C SER A 22 23.95 -4.22 -4.86
N MET A 23 23.50 -5.12 -5.72
CA MET A 23 22.06 -5.42 -5.92
C MET A 23 21.36 -5.83 -4.62
N THR A 24 22.06 -6.50 -3.69
CA THR A 24 21.52 -6.87 -2.38
C THR A 24 21.30 -5.65 -1.49
N ARG A 25 22.25 -4.71 -1.46
CA ARG A 25 22.15 -3.47 -0.66
C ARG A 25 21.11 -2.51 -1.27
N TRP A 26 20.99 -2.47 -2.59
CA TRP A 26 19.96 -1.70 -3.29
C TRP A 26 18.54 -2.22 -2.99
N ALA A 27 18.35 -3.55 -3.02
CA ALA A 27 17.07 -4.17 -2.66
C ALA A 27 16.72 -3.96 -1.17
N LEU A 28 17.71 -4.02 -0.28
CA LEU A 28 17.53 -3.73 1.14
C LEU A 28 17.10 -2.27 1.36
N ALA A 29 17.71 -1.33 0.64
CA ALA A 29 17.34 0.08 0.72
C ALA A 29 15.89 0.32 0.24
N GLY A 30 15.48 -0.32 -0.87
CA GLY A 30 14.08 -0.28 -1.33
C GLY A 30 13.10 -0.86 -0.30
N ARG A 31 13.49 -1.92 0.41
CA ARG A 31 12.69 -2.50 1.50
C ARG A 31 12.56 -1.54 2.68
N ASN A 32 13.66 -0.91 3.11
CA ASN A 32 13.63 0.05 4.20
C ASN A 32 12.72 1.25 3.89
N ILE A 33 12.82 1.81 2.68
CA ILE A 33 11.92 2.88 2.21
C ILE A 33 10.46 2.41 2.27
N GLY A 34 10.18 1.20 1.76
CA GLY A 34 8.84 0.62 1.78
C GLY A 34 8.30 0.44 3.21
N GLN A 35 9.15 0.00 4.15
CA GLN A 35 8.76 -0.18 5.56
C GLN A 35 8.48 1.16 6.26
N ASP A 36 9.26 2.20 5.97
CA ASP A 36 9.07 3.53 6.56
C ASP A 36 7.74 4.16 6.12
N ILE A 37 7.38 4.04 4.83
CA ILE A 37 6.12 4.60 4.30
C ILE A 37 4.90 3.70 4.54
N MET A 38 5.11 2.43 4.91
CA MET A 38 4.01 1.48 5.10
C MET A 38 3.06 1.93 6.21
N GLY A 39 3.61 2.45 7.32
CA GLY A 39 2.81 2.90 8.47
C GLY A 39 1.90 4.08 8.12
N THR A 40 2.45 5.10 7.46
CA THR A 40 1.68 6.28 7.04
C THR A 40 0.61 5.92 6.02
N MET A 41 0.93 5.06 5.04
CA MET A 41 -0.01 4.63 4.01
C MET A 41 -1.13 3.74 4.54
N THR A 42 -0.84 2.87 5.52
CA THR A 42 -1.88 2.07 6.20
C THR A 42 -2.87 2.96 6.94
N ASN A 43 -2.38 4.03 7.59
CA ASN A 43 -3.23 4.98 8.29
C ASN A 43 -4.15 5.74 7.33
N ILE A 44 -3.63 6.18 6.19
CA ILE A 44 -4.43 6.82 5.13
C ILE A 44 -5.53 5.87 4.64
N LEU A 45 -5.21 4.59 4.41
CA LEU A 45 -6.20 3.59 3.99
C LEU A 45 -7.28 3.36 5.04
N LEU A 46 -6.91 3.27 6.31
CA LEU A 46 -7.86 3.15 7.42
C LEU A 46 -8.84 4.34 7.44
N PHE A 47 -8.33 5.56 7.41
CA PHE A 47 -9.17 6.75 7.41
C PHE A 47 -10.03 6.89 6.15
N SER A 48 -9.50 6.50 4.99
CA SER A 48 -10.26 6.50 3.73
C SER A 48 -11.46 5.54 3.81
N TYR A 49 -11.28 4.32 4.34
CA TYR A 49 -12.38 3.38 4.53
C TYR A 49 -13.37 3.84 5.61
N LEU A 50 -12.89 4.38 6.74
CA LEU A 50 -13.75 4.96 7.78
C LEU A 50 -14.60 6.12 7.25
N SER A 51 -14.01 6.99 6.42
CA SER A 51 -14.74 8.09 5.79
C SER A 51 -15.80 7.58 4.80
N GLY A 52 -15.47 6.57 3.99
CA GLY A 52 -16.40 5.94 3.06
C GLY A 52 -17.58 5.24 3.75
N SER A 53 -17.33 4.60 4.90
CA SER A 53 -18.37 3.89 5.65
C SER A 53 -19.38 4.85 6.31
N LEU A 54 -18.96 6.06 6.70
CA LEU A 54 -19.86 7.10 7.24
C LEU A 54 -20.94 7.51 6.24
N ALA A 55 -20.58 7.71 4.97
CA ALA A 55 -21.54 8.04 3.93
C ALA A 55 -22.57 6.92 3.73
N MET A 56 -22.10 5.67 3.74
CA MET A 56 -22.96 4.49 3.63
C MET A 56 -23.91 4.36 4.83
N LEU A 57 -23.41 4.60 6.04
CA LEU A 57 -24.17 4.59 7.28
C LEU A 57 -25.32 5.61 7.26
N LEU A 58 -25.06 6.84 6.77
CA LEU A 58 -26.10 7.86 6.63
C LEU A 58 -27.23 7.44 5.67
N ILE A 59 -26.91 6.79 4.55
CA ILE A 59 -27.89 6.29 3.59
C ILE A 59 -28.77 5.20 4.23
N TYR A 60 -28.16 4.29 4.99
CA TYR A 60 -28.91 3.21 5.65
C TYR A 60 -29.85 3.72 6.74
N LEU A 61 -29.44 4.74 7.51
CA LEU A 61 -30.31 5.40 8.49
C LEU A 61 -31.51 6.07 7.82
N LYS A 62 -31.28 6.74 6.67
CA LYS A 62 -32.34 7.39 5.90
C LYS A 62 -33.37 6.39 5.36
N ASN A 63 -32.95 5.18 5.00
CA ASN A 63 -33.82 4.12 4.49
C ASN A 63 -34.62 3.37 5.57
N GLY A 64 -34.54 3.76 6.85
CA GLY A 64 -35.33 3.16 7.93
C GLY A 64 -34.83 1.79 8.41
N ASN A 65 -33.62 1.38 8.03
CA ASN A 65 -33.00 0.15 8.53
C ASN A 65 -32.56 0.30 9.99
N THR A 66 -32.74 -0.75 10.80
CA THR A 66 -32.27 -0.77 12.18
C THR A 66 -30.76 -0.57 12.23
N ILE A 67 -30.29 0.38 13.05
CA ILE A 67 -28.88 0.67 13.31
C ILE A 67 -28.05 -0.62 13.49
N THR A 68 -28.60 -1.61 14.20
CA THR A 68 -27.93 -2.88 14.51
C THR A 68 -27.65 -3.76 13.27
N TYR A 69 -28.56 -3.82 12.30
CA TYR A 69 -28.39 -4.62 11.08
C TYR A 69 -27.41 -3.93 10.12
N THR A 70 -27.57 -2.61 9.96
CA THR A 70 -26.66 -1.76 9.20
C THR A 70 -25.24 -1.87 9.72
N ILE A 71 -25.03 -1.72 11.03
CA ILE A 71 -23.70 -1.78 11.64
C ILE A 71 -23.08 -3.17 11.46
N SER A 72 -23.82 -4.26 11.73
CA SER A 72 -23.28 -5.62 11.60
C SER A 72 -22.84 -5.96 10.18
N MET A 73 -23.64 -5.58 9.17
CA MET A 73 -23.34 -5.84 7.77
C MET A 73 -22.19 -4.95 7.25
N ASN A 74 -22.18 -3.67 7.62
CA ASN A 74 -21.16 -2.71 7.17
C ASN A 74 -19.80 -3.01 7.81
N TRP A 75 -19.77 -3.37 9.10
CA TRP A 75 -18.53 -3.66 9.81
C TRP A 75 -17.80 -4.87 9.25
N SER A 76 -18.51 -5.96 8.91
CA SER A 76 -17.87 -7.15 8.34
C SER A 76 -17.19 -6.83 6.99
N LEU A 77 -17.86 -6.06 6.13
CA LEU A 77 -17.32 -5.65 4.84
C LEU A 77 -16.14 -4.67 4.98
N GLU A 78 -16.25 -3.66 5.84
CA GLU A 78 -15.18 -2.67 6.02
C GLU A 78 -13.94 -3.27 6.69
N ILE A 79 -14.10 -4.17 7.67
CA ILE A 79 -12.97 -4.89 8.29
C ILE A 79 -12.28 -5.77 7.25
N SER A 80 -13.04 -6.53 6.46
CA SER A 80 -12.47 -7.36 5.40
C SER A 80 -11.69 -6.50 4.40
N ARG A 81 -12.27 -5.36 3.97
CA ARG A 81 -11.64 -4.42 3.04
C ARG A 81 -10.37 -3.78 3.61
N ALA A 82 -10.38 -3.43 4.89
CA ALA A 82 -9.23 -2.87 5.58
C ALA A 82 -8.08 -3.89 5.67
N ILE A 83 -8.39 -5.15 6.03
CA ILE A 83 -7.39 -6.23 6.09
C ILE A 83 -6.82 -6.52 4.70
N THR A 84 -7.68 -6.69 3.69
CA THR A 84 -7.24 -6.92 2.31
C THR A 84 -6.42 -5.74 1.77
N GLY A 85 -6.83 -4.51 2.07
CA GLY A 85 -6.09 -3.30 1.70
C GLY A 85 -4.71 -3.24 2.36
N GLY A 86 -4.63 -3.54 3.66
CA GLY A 86 -3.37 -3.59 4.41
C GLY A 86 -2.41 -4.65 3.86
N ILE A 87 -2.89 -5.88 3.63
CA ILE A 87 -2.10 -6.95 3.01
C ILE A 87 -1.61 -6.52 1.62
N GLY A 88 -2.47 -5.86 0.83
CA GLY A 88 -2.11 -5.31 -0.47
C GLY A 88 -0.93 -4.33 -0.41
N ILE A 89 -0.89 -3.43 0.59
CA ILE A 89 0.27 -2.55 0.81
C ILE A 89 1.53 -3.36 1.10
N VAL A 90 1.44 -4.31 2.02
CA VAL A 90 2.61 -5.12 2.43
C VAL A 90 3.17 -5.89 1.25
N LEU A 91 2.31 -6.48 0.43
CA LEU A 91 2.70 -7.23 -0.77
C LEU A 91 3.23 -6.32 -1.89
N THR A 92 2.80 -5.07 -1.95
CA THR A 92 3.28 -4.11 -2.96
C THR A 92 4.79 -3.86 -2.81
N ILE A 93 5.32 -3.85 -1.59
CA ILE A 93 6.75 -3.61 -1.32
C ILE A 93 7.65 -4.67 -2.00
N PRO A 94 7.53 -5.98 -1.70
CA PRO A 94 8.36 -7.00 -2.34
C PRO A 94 8.09 -7.11 -3.84
N ILE A 95 6.83 -6.94 -4.28
CA ILE A 95 6.49 -6.97 -5.71
C ILE A 95 7.23 -5.86 -6.46
N THR A 96 7.24 -4.64 -5.93
CA THR A 96 7.91 -3.50 -6.57
C THR A 96 9.43 -3.72 -6.66
N ILE A 97 10.05 -4.23 -5.60
CA ILE A 97 11.49 -4.52 -5.58
C ILE A 97 11.84 -5.60 -6.62
N VAL A 98 11.07 -6.69 -6.69
CA VAL A 98 11.29 -7.77 -7.66
C VAL A 98 11.10 -7.27 -9.09
N LEU A 99 10.07 -6.47 -9.35
CA LEU A 99 9.86 -5.87 -10.68
C LEU A 99 11.01 -4.93 -11.06
N MET A 100 11.51 -4.13 -10.13
CA MET A 100 12.66 -3.25 -10.34
C MET A 100 13.94 -4.04 -10.63
N GLN A 101 14.19 -5.12 -9.90
CA GLN A 101 15.31 -6.03 -10.16
C GLN A 101 15.20 -6.69 -11.53
N LEU A 102 14.01 -7.18 -11.89
CA LEU A 102 13.76 -7.79 -13.19
C LEU A 102 13.97 -6.77 -14.32
N TRP A 103 13.48 -5.54 -14.16
CA TRP A 103 13.65 -4.47 -15.12
C TRP A 103 15.11 -4.10 -15.32
N PHE A 104 15.90 -4.05 -14.24
CA PHE A 104 17.35 -3.81 -14.32
C PHE A 104 18.09 -4.95 -15.02
N LYS A 105 17.75 -6.20 -14.69
CA LYS A 105 18.32 -7.38 -15.34
C LYS A 105 17.98 -7.43 -16.84
N LEU A 106 16.77 -7.02 -17.22
CA LEU A 106 16.34 -6.93 -18.63
C LEU A 106 17.04 -5.81 -19.40
N ARG A 107 17.40 -4.71 -18.75
CA ARG A 107 18.14 -3.60 -19.39
C ARG A 107 19.66 -3.80 -19.47
N GLY A 108 20.20 -4.91 -18.98
CA GLY A 108 21.57 -5.33 -19.29
C GLY A 108 22.67 -4.40 -18.73
N ALA A 109 22.43 -3.71 -17.62
CA ALA A 109 23.52 -3.08 -16.87
C ALA A 109 24.22 -4.17 -16.05
N LYS A 110 25.33 -4.69 -16.61
CA LYS A 110 26.37 -5.38 -15.84
C LYS A 110 26.89 -4.47 -14.74
#